data_AF-A0A8J6KZM1-F1
#
_entry.id   AF-A0A8J6KZM1-F1
#
_cell.length_a   1.000
_cell.length_b   1.000
_cell.length_c   1.000
_cell.angle_alpha   90.00
_cell.angle_beta   90.00
_cell.angle_gamma   90.00
#
_symmetry.space_group_name_H-M   'P 1'
#
loop_
_entity.id
_entity.type
_entity.pdbx_description
1 polymer ?
#
loop_
_entity_poly.entity_id
_entity_poly.type
_entity_poly.pdbx_seq_one_letter_code
_entity_poly.pdbx_strand_id
1 'polypeptide(L)'
;MIECVGWKEGDGIFNPGGSVSNMCAMNLARYRYYPDVKEKGLSGLPRLILFTSAECHYSMKKAASFLGIGTQNVYFVETDGRGKMIPEELERRIGQARQEGAVPFLVCATSGTTVLGAFDPLDEIAEVCERHGLWLHVDASWGGSALVSRKYRQLLHGIHRADSVAWNPHKMLMAGIQCSALLVKDKTVSFLRVLQKSSEFNPQMFGSYSVARSLLSWTNKMIPRKWL
;
A
#
# COMPACT_ATOMS: atom_id res chain seq x y z
N MET A 1 8.88 -10.94 -6.96
CA MET A 1 9.14 -9.88 -5.93
C MET A 1 8.59 -10.21 -4.53
N ILE A 2 7.49 -10.96 -4.44
CA ILE A 2 6.83 -11.39 -3.19
C ILE A 2 7.80 -12.13 -2.23
N GLU A 3 8.60 -13.05 -2.76
CA GLU A 3 9.60 -13.78 -1.95
C GLU A 3 10.66 -12.86 -1.33
N CYS A 4 11.07 -11.80 -2.04
CA CYS A 4 12.02 -10.82 -1.52
C CYS A 4 11.46 -10.01 -0.34
N VAL A 5 10.14 -9.79 -0.31
CA VAL A 5 9.43 -9.18 0.82
C VAL A 5 9.37 -10.14 2.01
N GLY A 6 9.50 -11.45 1.78
CA GLY A 6 9.46 -12.49 2.82
C GLY A 6 8.09 -13.16 2.98
N TRP A 7 7.19 -13.02 2.00
CA TRP A 7 5.92 -13.74 1.97
C TRP A 7 6.05 -15.06 1.21
N LYS A 8 5.35 -16.10 1.69
CA LYS A 8 5.25 -17.40 1.01
C LYS A 8 4.29 -17.37 -0.18
N GLU A 9 3.22 -16.60 -0.02
CA GLU A 9 2.19 -16.39 -1.04
C GLU A 9 1.79 -14.92 -1.03
N GLY A 10 1.19 -14.46 -2.13
CA GLY A 10 0.62 -13.14 -2.26
C GLY A 10 -0.03 -12.97 -3.63
N ASP A 11 -0.50 -11.75 -3.89
CA ASP A 11 -1.00 -11.28 -5.17
C ASP A 11 -0.31 -9.98 -5.54
N GLY A 12 -0.38 -9.56 -6.80
CA GLY A 12 0.22 -8.31 -7.23
C GLY A 12 -0.14 -7.90 -8.64
N ILE A 13 -0.08 -6.59 -8.89
CA ILE A 13 -0.31 -6.00 -10.20
C ILE A 13 0.74 -4.94 -10.51
N PHE A 14 1.08 -4.81 -11.78
CA PHE A 14 1.83 -3.66 -12.27
C PHE A 14 0.92 -2.47 -12.54
N ASN A 15 1.36 -1.30 -12.10
CA ASN A 15 0.65 -0.03 -12.22
C ASN A 15 1.51 0.98 -13.01
N PRO A 16 0.87 1.97 -13.65
CA PRO A 16 1.57 3.07 -14.33
C PRO A 16 2.16 4.09 -13.33
N GLY A 17 3.08 3.62 -12.49
CA GLY A 17 3.82 4.42 -11.50
C GLY A 17 3.40 4.18 -10.03
N GLY A 18 4.33 4.46 -9.12
CA GLY A 18 4.18 4.22 -7.68
C GLY A 18 3.02 4.99 -7.04
N SER A 19 2.69 6.18 -7.56
CA SER A 19 1.50 6.93 -7.11
C SER A 19 0.21 6.14 -7.26
N VAL A 20 0.05 5.38 -8.36
CA VAL A 20 -1.12 4.53 -8.59
C VAL A 20 -1.05 3.28 -7.73
N SER A 21 0.13 2.70 -7.51
CA SER A 21 0.32 1.61 -6.55
C SER A 21 -0.13 2.01 -5.14
N ASN A 22 0.28 3.18 -4.64
CA ASN A 22 -0.12 3.71 -3.33
C ASN A 22 -1.64 3.98 -3.26
N MET A 23 -2.23 4.48 -4.35
CA MET A 23 -3.68 4.69 -4.45
C MET A 23 -4.47 3.38 -4.42
N CYS A 24 -4.03 2.38 -5.17
CA CYS A 24 -4.63 1.04 -5.16
C CYS A 24 -4.51 0.41 -3.77
N ALA A 25 -3.35 0.53 -3.09
CA ALA A 25 -3.17 0.04 -1.73
C ALA A 25 -4.17 0.69 -0.74
N MET A 26 -4.33 2.01 -0.80
CA MET A 26 -5.29 2.73 0.03
C MET A 26 -6.74 2.30 -0.26
N ASN A 27 -7.08 2.06 -1.53
CA ASN A 27 -8.41 1.58 -1.90
C ASN A 27 -8.66 0.14 -1.41
N LEU A 28 -7.66 -0.74 -1.45
CA LEU A 28 -7.75 -2.09 -0.89
C LEU A 28 -7.95 -2.06 0.64
N ALA A 29 -7.16 -1.24 1.34
CA ALA A 29 -7.31 -1.05 2.78
C ALA A 29 -8.72 -0.57 3.14
N ARG A 30 -9.25 0.40 2.39
CA ARG A 30 -10.62 0.89 2.57
C ARG A 30 -11.66 -0.19 2.30
N TYR A 31 -11.51 -0.97 1.23
CA TYR A 31 -12.42 -2.06 0.89
C TYR A 31 -12.40 -3.18 1.94
N ARG A 32 -11.24 -3.49 2.52
CA ARG A 32 -11.11 -4.47 3.59
C ARG A 32 -11.95 -4.09 4.82
N TYR A 33 -11.98 -2.81 5.15
CA TYR A 33 -12.73 -2.28 6.28
C TYR A 33 -14.21 -2.02 5.97
N TYR A 34 -14.51 -1.46 4.81
CA TYR A 34 -15.85 -1.08 4.36
C TYR A 34 -16.09 -1.58 2.94
N PRO A 35 -16.37 -2.87 2.72
CA PRO A 35 -16.52 -3.43 1.38
C PRO A 35 -17.67 -2.79 0.58
N ASP A 36 -18.74 -2.42 1.28
CA ASP A 36 -19.92 -1.72 0.73
C ASP A 36 -19.58 -0.36 0.09
N VAL A 37 -18.44 0.25 0.43
CA VAL A 37 -17.99 1.53 -0.16
C VAL A 37 -17.87 1.45 -1.68
N LYS A 38 -17.65 0.24 -2.20
CA LYS A 38 -17.55 -0.02 -3.64
C LYS A 38 -18.86 0.31 -4.37
N GLU A 39 -20.00 0.05 -3.74
CA GLU A 39 -21.33 0.22 -4.34
C GLU A 39 -22.05 1.45 -3.79
N LYS A 40 -21.97 1.68 -2.48
CA LYS A 40 -22.67 2.77 -1.78
C LYS A 40 -21.87 4.07 -1.72
N GLY A 41 -20.57 4.02 -2.01
CA GLY A 41 -19.67 5.15 -1.82
C GLY A 41 -19.37 5.43 -0.34
N LEU A 42 -18.71 6.57 -0.08
CA LEU A 42 -18.33 7.00 1.27
C LEU A 42 -19.45 7.72 2.04
N SER A 43 -20.55 8.08 1.36
CA SER A 43 -21.66 8.80 1.99
C SER A 43 -22.27 7.97 3.11
N GLY A 44 -22.44 8.57 4.29
CA GLY A 44 -22.98 7.90 5.48
C GLY A 44 -21.96 7.08 6.29
N LEU A 45 -20.70 6.98 5.86
CA LEU A 45 -19.63 6.41 6.67
C LEU A 45 -19.01 7.45 7.62
N PRO A 46 -18.44 7.02 8.76
CA PRO A 46 -17.62 7.91 9.58
C PRO A 46 -16.37 8.37 8.82
N ARG A 47 -15.73 9.45 9.30
CA ARG A 47 -14.48 9.95 8.75
C ARG A 47 -13.40 8.87 8.84
N LEU A 48 -12.87 8.43 7.70
CA LEU A 48 -11.76 7.49 7.64
C LEU A 48 -10.44 8.24 7.69
N ILE A 49 -9.53 7.86 8.59
CA ILE A 49 -8.21 8.48 8.75
C ILE A 49 -7.11 7.51 8.34
N LEU A 50 -6.17 8.01 7.55
CA LEU A 50 -4.90 7.33 7.30
C LEU A 50 -3.73 8.10 7.95
N PHE A 51 -2.71 7.35 8.33
CA PHE A 51 -1.49 7.87 8.94
C PHE A 51 -0.30 7.64 8.02
N THR A 52 0.58 8.63 7.91
CA THR A 52 1.82 8.50 7.14
C THR A 52 2.88 9.45 7.68
N SER A 53 4.14 9.18 7.34
CA SER A 53 5.27 10.01 7.79
C SER A 53 5.15 11.43 7.24
N ALA A 54 5.58 12.44 7.99
CA ALA A 54 5.74 13.80 7.48
C ALA A 54 6.64 13.85 6.22
N GLU A 55 7.58 12.90 6.09
CA GLU A 55 8.51 12.74 4.97
C GLU A 55 7.98 11.80 3.86
N CYS A 56 6.70 11.41 3.91
CA CYS A 56 6.10 10.51 2.92
C CYS A 56 6.05 11.15 1.52
N HIS A 57 5.87 10.31 0.51
CA HIS A 57 5.63 10.80 -0.84
C HIS A 57 4.25 11.48 -0.95
N TYR A 58 4.18 12.62 -1.66
CA TYR A 58 2.96 13.41 -1.82
C TYR A 58 1.77 12.63 -2.44
N SER A 59 2.02 11.47 -3.06
CA SER A 59 0.97 10.61 -3.59
C SER A 59 -0.05 10.19 -2.54
N MET A 60 0.32 10.11 -1.26
CA MET A 60 -0.61 9.75 -0.19
C MET A 60 -1.74 10.78 -0.07
N LYS A 61 -1.40 12.07 -0.09
CA LYS A 61 -2.37 13.17 -0.16
C LYS A 61 -3.20 13.13 -1.44
N LYS A 62 -2.56 12.90 -2.60
CA LYS A 62 -3.27 12.81 -3.89
C LYS A 62 -4.27 11.65 -3.90
N ALA A 63 -3.88 10.47 -3.40
CA ALA A 63 -4.75 9.31 -3.29
C ALA A 63 -5.93 9.57 -2.35
N ALA A 64 -5.70 10.16 -1.17
CA ALA A 64 -6.78 10.51 -0.25
C ALA A 64 -7.80 11.47 -0.88
N SER A 65 -7.32 12.48 -1.59
CA SER A 65 -8.17 13.40 -2.35
C SER A 65 -8.96 12.67 -3.43
N PHE A 66 -8.30 11.85 -4.24
CA PHE A 66 -8.90 11.17 -5.39
C PHE A 66 -9.92 10.12 -4.97
N LEU A 67 -9.68 9.41 -3.86
CA LEU A 67 -10.57 8.39 -3.34
C LEU A 67 -11.75 8.97 -2.55
N GLY A 68 -11.86 10.29 -2.40
CA GLY A 68 -12.94 10.94 -1.66
C GLY A 68 -12.79 10.88 -0.13
N ILE A 69 -11.62 10.48 0.37
CA ILE A 69 -11.30 10.48 1.81
C ILE A 69 -11.00 11.92 2.27
N GLY A 70 -10.37 12.73 1.41
CA GLY A 70 -10.03 14.12 1.69
C GLY A 70 -8.65 14.29 2.35
N THR A 71 -7.93 15.35 1.97
CA THR A 71 -6.55 15.59 2.43
C THR A 71 -6.46 15.97 3.92
N GLN A 72 -7.53 16.51 4.51
CA GLN A 72 -7.63 16.78 5.94
C GLN A 72 -7.61 15.49 6.79
N ASN A 73 -7.92 14.35 6.18
CA ASN A 73 -7.97 13.05 6.85
C ASN A 73 -6.68 12.23 6.61
N VAL A 74 -5.60 12.90 6.16
CA VAL A 74 -4.24 12.35 6.10
C VAL A 74 -3.46 12.90 7.28
N TYR A 75 -3.35 12.13 8.35
CA TYR A 75 -2.68 12.55 9.57
C TYR A 75 -1.19 12.26 9.44
N PHE A 76 -0.38 13.32 9.50
CA PHE A 76 1.07 13.18 9.52
C PHE A 76 1.56 12.80 10.90
N VAL A 77 2.39 11.77 10.93
CA VAL A 77 3.14 11.35 12.11
C VAL A 77 4.50 12.04 12.07
N GLU A 78 4.95 12.52 13.22
CA GLU A 78 6.23 13.19 13.35
C GLU A 78 7.40 12.24 13.06
N THR A 79 8.52 12.84 12.65
CA THR A 79 9.74 12.14 12.30
C THR A 79 10.89 12.50 13.24
N ASP A 80 11.81 11.57 13.44
CA ASP A 80 13.04 11.81 14.18
C ASP A 80 14.03 12.69 13.38
N GLY A 81 15.17 13.03 13.99
CA GLY A 81 16.23 13.81 13.33
C GLY A 81 16.86 13.15 12.10
N ARG A 82 16.46 11.94 11.74
CA ARG A 82 16.90 11.18 10.55
C ARG A 82 15.77 11.00 9.53
N GLY A 83 14.62 11.63 9.75
CA GLY A 83 13.46 11.57 8.86
C GLY A 83 12.65 10.26 8.96
N LYS A 84 12.81 9.49 10.04
CA LYS A 84 12.07 8.24 10.28
C LYS A 84 10.82 8.52 11.12
N MET A 85 9.68 7.94 10.78
CA MET A 85 8.47 8.00 11.59
C MET A 85 8.73 7.54 13.03
N ILE A 86 8.21 8.27 14.01
CA ILE A 86 8.28 7.93 15.44
C ILE A 86 7.05 7.08 15.83
N PRO A 87 7.20 5.79 16.21
CA PRO A 87 6.08 4.90 16.49
C PRO A 87 5.20 5.32 17.67
N GLU A 88 5.78 5.92 18.71
CA GLU A 88 5.04 6.46 19.85
C GLU A 88 4.08 7.57 19.40
N GLU A 89 4.50 8.35 18.41
CA GLU A 89 3.68 9.42 17.87
C GLU A 89 2.60 8.89 16.94
N LEU A 90 2.86 7.78 16.23
CA LEU A 90 1.82 7.05 15.50
C LEU A 90 0.72 6.57 16.46
N GLU A 91 1.10 5.93 17.56
CA GLU A 91 0.17 5.47 18.61
C GLU A 91 -0.67 6.63 19.15
N ARG A 92 -0.05 7.77 19.48
CA ARG A 92 -0.74 8.97 19.95
C ARG A 92 -1.75 9.50 18.93
N ARG A 93 -1.36 9.58 17.66
CA ARG A 93 -2.21 10.07 16.55
C ARG A 93 -3.41 9.16 16.30
N ILE A 94 -3.24 7.84 16.43
CA ILE A 94 -4.34 6.87 16.34
C ILE A 94 -5.34 7.11 17.47
N GLY A 95 -4.85 7.28 18.70
CA GLY A 95 -5.69 7.60 19.86
C GLY A 95 -6.48 8.89 19.68
N GLN A 96 -5.84 9.95 19.19
CA GLN A 96 -6.49 11.23 18.88
C GLN A 96 -7.60 11.07 17.84
N ALA A 97 -7.35 10.38 16.72
CA ALA A 97 -8.35 10.16 15.69
C ALA A 97 -9.59 9.41 16.23
N ARG A 98 -9.40 8.43 17.11
CA ARG A 98 -10.51 7.72 17.75
C ARG A 98 -11.31 8.62 18.69
N GLN A 99 -10.65 9.48 19.47
CA GLN A 99 -11.31 10.46 20.36
C GLN A 99 -12.15 11.47 19.58
N GLU A 100 -11.76 11.80 18.35
CA GLU A 100 -12.51 12.65 17.43
C GLU A 100 -13.72 11.94 16.77
N GLY A 101 -13.99 10.67 17.13
CA GLY A 101 -15.03 9.85 16.52
C GLY A 101 -14.71 9.39 15.09
N ALA A 102 -13.46 9.52 14.66
CA ALA A 102 -13.00 9.06 13.35
C ALA A 102 -12.55 7.60 13.41
N VAL A 103 -12.41 6.98 12.24
CA VAL A 103 -12.00 5.58 12.08
C VAL A 103 -10.63 5.50 11.42
N PRO A 104 -9.55 5.27 12.19
CA PRO A 104 -8.28 4.78 11.69
C PRO A 104 -8.45 3.52 10.83
N PHE A 105 -7.86 3.48 9.64
CA PHE A 105 -7.94 2.27 8.79
C PHE A 105 -6.62 1.89 8.10
N LEU A 106 -5.68 2.83 7.95
CA LEU A 106 -4.45 2.63 7.17
C LEU A 106 -3.28 3.36 7.81
N VAL A 107 -2.15 2.68 7.92
CA VAL A 107 -0.83 3.28 8.13
C VAL A 107 0.01 3.05 6.88
N CYS A 108 0.61 4.11 6.35
CA CYS A 108 1.58 4.05 5.27
C CYS A 108 2.97 4.42 5.78
N ALA A 109 3.80 3.38 6.00
CA ALA A 109 5.21 3.52 6.32
C ALA A 109 6.03 3.65 5.04
N THR A 110 7.13 4.40 5.08
CA THR A 110 7.98 4.67 3.93
C THR A 110 9.33 3.99 4.08
N SER A 111 9.69 3.15 3.11
CA SER A 111 11.01 2.54 3.00
C SER A 111 11.80 3.25 1.90
N GLY A 112 12.56 4.26 2.30
CA GLY A 112 13.31 5.15 1.42
C GLY A 112 12.48 6.38 1.04
N THR A 113 12.44 7.37 1.95
CA THR A 113 11.81 8.68 1.68
C THR A 113 12.47 9.36 0.48
N THR A 114 11.73 10.22 -0.21
CA THR A 114 12.19 10.77 -1.50
C THR A 114 13.40 11.70 -1.35
N VAL A 115 13.41 12.52 -0.29
CA VAL A 115 14.44 13.54 -0.08
C VAL A 115 15.64 12.96 0.67
N LEU A 116 15.40 12.36 1.84
CA LEU A 116 16.46 11.90 2.74
C LEU A 116 16.87 10.44 2.52
N GLY A 117 16.07 9.65 1.81
CA GLY A 117 16.27 8.20 1.72
C GLY A 117 16.09 7.49 3.06
N ALA A 118 15.29 8.07 3.98
CA ALA A 118 15.04 7.51 5.30
C ALA A 118 14.16 6.25 5.24
N PHE A 119 14.34 5.36 6.21
CA PHE A 119 13.56 4.12 6.33
C PHE A 119 12.82 4.12 7.66
N ASP A 120 11.50 4.16 7.62
CA ASP A 120 10.66 4.06 8.82
C ASP A 120 10.89 2.70 9.53
N PRO A 121 10.78 2.64 10.88
CA PRO A 121 10.98 1.41 11.64
C PRO A 121 9.78 0.46 11.47
N LEU A 122 9.79 -0.34 10.40
CA LEU A 122 8.63 -1.13 9.96
C LEU A 122 8.14 -2.13 11.01
N ASP A 123 9.05 -2.73 11.78
CA ASP A 123 8.70 -3.75 12.78
C ASP A 123 7.91 -3.14 13.94
N GLU A 124 8.36 -1.99 14.45
CA GLU A 124 7.68 -1.22 15.51
C GLU A 124 6.33 -0.67 15.01
N ILE A 125 6.29 -0.15 13.77
CA ILE A 125 5.04 0.30 13.15
C ILE A 125 4.06 -0.86 12.96
N ALA A 126 4.54 -2.04 12.57
CA ALA A 126 3.71 -3.22 12.41
C ALA A 126 3.08 -3.65 13.74
N GLU A 127 3.82 -3.59 14.85
CA GLU A 127 3.25 -3.84 16.19
C GLU A 127 2.13 -2.88 16.53
N VAL A 128 2.29 -1.59 16.23
CA VAL A 128 1.20 -0.59 16.40
C VAL A 128 0.00 -0.96 15.52
N CYS A 129 0.22 -1.28 14.24
CA CYS A 129 -0.86 -1.63 13.33
C CYS A 129 -1.63 -2.87 13.80
N GLU A 130 -0.94 -3.92 14.24
CA GLU A 130 -1.53 -5.16 14.72
C GLU A 130 -2.38 -4.94 15.98
N ARG A 131 -1.92 -4.13 16.95
CA ARG A 131 -2.71 -3.78 18.15
C ARG A 131 -4.01 -3.06 17.82
N HIS A 132 -4.01 -2.23 16.79
CA HIS A 132 -5.17 -1.42 16.38
C HIS A 132 -5.97 -2.03 15.23
N GLY A 133 -5.54 -3.18 14.70
CA GLY A 133 -6.12 -3.86 13.55
C GLY A 133 -5.90 -3.16 12.19
N LEU A 134 -5.02 -2.15 12.10
CA LEU A 134 -4.86 -1.27 10.94
C LEU A 134 -4.17 -1.95 9.77
N TRP A 135 -4.56 -1.59 8.55
CA TRP A 135 -3.83 -2.03 7.36
C TRP A 135 -2.44 -1.38 7.35
N LEU A 136 -1.39 -2.17 7.21
CA LEU A 136 -0.02 -1.69 7.02
C LEU A 136 0.36 -1.72 5.54
N HIS A 137 0.46 -0.54 4.93
CA HIS A 137 1.08 -0.38 3.63
C HIS A 137 2.53 0.11 3.78
N VAL A 138 3.45 -0.48 3.03
CA VAL A 138 4.83 0.01 2.91
C VAL A 138 5.04 0.60 1.52
N ASP A 139 5.26 1.91 1.45
CA ASP A 139 5.78 2.57 0.25
C ASP A 139 7.29 2.33 0.17
N ALA A 140 7.66 1.24 -0.50
CA ALA A 140 9.03 0.89 -0.85
C ALA A 140 9.33 1.23 -2.31
N SER A 141 8.63 2.22 -2.90
CA SER A 141 8.81 2.61 -4.30
C SER A 141 10.27 2.89 -4.62
N TRP A 142 10.99 3.55 -3.70
CA TRP A 142 12.43 3.79 -3.81
C TRP A 142 13.27 2.68 -3.16
N GLY A 143 13.09 2.45 -1.85
CA GLY A 143 13.97 1.59 -1.06
C GLY A 143 13.75 0.09 -1.23
N GLY A 144 12.67 -0.35 -1.90
CA GLY A 144 12.36 -1.77 -2.07
C GLY A 144 13.48 -2.56 -2.73
N SER A 145 14.27 -1.92 -3.59
CA SER A 145 15.40 -2.57 -4.27
C SER A 145 16.54 -2.95 -3.33
N ALA A 146 16.61 -2.39 -2.12
CA ALA A 146 17.56 -2.84 -1.12
C ALA A 146 17.29 -4.29 -0.65
N LEU A 147 16.08 -4.83 -0.85
CA LEU A 147 15.75 -6.24 -0.58
C LEU A 147 16.57 -7.21 -1.44
N VAL A 148 17.03 -6.78 -2.61
CA VAL A 148 17.91 -7.58 -3.48
C VAL A 148 19.33 -7.68 -2.90
N SER A 149 19.74 -6.67 -2.12
CA SER A 149 21.06 -6.65 -1.50
C SER A 149 21.07 -7.42 -0.18
N ARG A 150 21.87 -8.48 -0.11
CA ARG A 150 22.10 -9.22 1.16
C ARG A 150 22.63 -8.30 2.28
N LYS A 151 23.37 -7.25 1.92
CA LYS A 151 23.95 -6.28 2.87
C LYS A 151 22.90 -5.28 3.39
N TYR A 152 22.02 -4.78 2.52
CA TYR A 152 21.13 -3.65 2.84
C TYR A 152 19.67 -4.04 3.07
N ARG A 153 19.26 -5.29 2.82
CA ARG A 153 17.87 -5.75 3.05
C ARG A 153 17.36 -5.54 4.47
N GLN A 154 18.26 -5.46 5.46
CA GLN A 154 17.90 -5.22 6.86
C GLN A 154 17.32 -3.83 7.11
N LEU A 155 17.51 -2.87 6.19
CA LEU A 155 16.84 -1.56 6.25
C LEU A 155 15.31 -1.68 6.17
N LEU A 156 14.80 -2.80 5.66
CA LEU A 156 13.37 -3.11 5.54
C LEU A 156 12.95 -4.25 6.48
N HIS A 157 13.69 -4.47 7.57
CA HIS A 157 13.27 -5.43 8.59
C HIS A 157 11.85 -5.10 9.09
N GLY A 158 10.97 -6.10 9.13
CA GLY A 158 9.53 -5.92 9.41
C GLY A 158 8.63 -5.84 8.16
N ILE A 159 9.17 -5.66 6.95
CA ILE A 159 8.34 -5.53 5.73
C ILE A 159 7.45 -6.74 5.45
N HIS A 160 7.87 -7.94 5.85
CA HIS A 160 7.07 -9.17 5.70
C HIS A 160 5.77 -9.14 6.54
N ARG A 161 5.63 -8.22 7.50
CA ARG A 161 4.42 -8.00 8.29
C ARG A 161 3.41 -7.10 7.60
N ALA A 162 3.82 -6.34 6.58
CA ALA A 162 2.93 -5.47 5.82
C ALA A 162 1.82 -6.25 5.12
N ASP A 163 0.68 -5.60 4.89
CA ASP A 163 -0.43 -6.13 4.10
C ASP A 163 -0.25 -5.83 2.61
N SER A 164 0.41 -4.72 2.28
CA SER A 164 0.75 -4.37 0.90
C SER A 164 2.06 -3.59 0.77
N VAL A 165 2.76 -3.77 -0.35
CA VAL A 165 4.04 -3.11 -0.65
C VAL A 165 4.00 -2.50 -2.05
N ALA A 166 4.33 -1.21 -2.17
CA ALA A 166 4.64 -0.60 -3.46
C ALA A 166 6.15 -0.67 -3.71
N TRP A 167 6.59 -1.07 -4.91
CA TRP A 167 8.00 -1.13 -5.27
C TRP A 167 8.21 -0.81 -6.75
N ASN A 168 9.12 0.12 -7.07
CA ASN A 168 9.39 0.56 -8.43
C ASN A 168 10.77 0.08 -8.93
N PRO A 169 10.82 -1.04 -9.67
CA PRO A 169 12.04 -1.44 -10.37
C PRO A 169 12.61 -0.36 -11.31
N HIS A 170 11.77 0.53 -11.86
CA HIS A 170 12.25 1.62 -12.73
C HIS A 170 13.10 2.69 -12.02
N LYS A 171 13.24 2.60 -10.69
CA LYS A 171 14.15 3.46 -9.94
C LYS A 171 15.51 2.76 -9.78
N MET A 172 15.80 2.24 -8.58
CA MET A 172 17.14 1.72 -8.25
C MET A 172 17.56 0.48 -9.06
N LEU A 173 16.64 -0.26 -9.69
CA LEU A 173 16.97 -1.40 -10.58
C LEU A 173 17.10 -1.00 -12.05
N MET A 174 16.95 0.29 -12.38
CA MET A 174 17.12 0.83 -13.74
C MET A 174 16.24 0.17 -14.81
N ALA A 175 15.09 -0.40 -14.42
CA ALA A 175 14.11 -0.86 -15.41
C ALA A 175 13.54 0.34 -16.20
N GLY A 176 13.09 0.10 -17.43
CA GLY A 176 12.46 1.16 -18.23
C GLY A 176 11.22 1.77 -17.56
N ILE A 177 11.05 3.08 -17.69
CA ILE A 177 9.84 3.76 -17.22
C ILE A 177 8.66 3.42 -18.16
N GLN A 178 7.48 3.06 -17.66
CA GLN A 178 7.08 2.89 -16.26
C GLN A 178 7.14 1.42 -15.81
N CYS A 179 7.65 1.14 -14.61
CA CYS A 179 7.63 -0.21 -14.00
C CYS A 179 7.41 -0.13 -12.47
N SER A 180 6.18 -0.30 -12.00
CA SER A 180 5.80 -0.18 -10.58
C SER A 180 4.89 -1.33 -10.19
N ALA A 181 5.28 -2.11 -9.18
CA ALA A 181 4.49 -3.21 -8.66
C ALA A 181 3.78 -2.77 -7.37
N LEU A 182 2.51 -3.14 -7.24
CA LEU A 182 1.83 -3.25 -5.95
C LEU A 182 1.71 -4.73 -5.61
N LEU A 183 2.25 -5.13 -4.46
CA LEU A 183 2.17 -6.48 -3.91
C LEU A 183 1.20 -6.47 -2.73
N VAL A 184 0.45 -7.55 -2.54
CA VAL A 184 -0.52 -7.72 -1.46
C VAL A 184 -0.33 -9.10 -0.84
N LYS A 185 -0.32 -9.18 0.49
CA LYS A 185 -0.04 -10.41 1.23
C LYS A 185 -1.20 -11.41 1.16
N ASP A 186 -2.43 -10.92 1.22
CA ASP A 186 -3.63 -11.75 1.27
C ASP A 186 -4.32 -11.86 -0.11
N LYS A 187 -4.53 -13.09 -0.59
CA LYS A 187 -5.27 -13.38 -1.83
C LYS A 187 -6.80 -13.23 -1.68
N THR A 188 -7.34 -13.21 -0.45
CA THR A 188 -8.79 -13.09 -0.20
C THR A 188 -9.30 -11.66 -0.41
N VAL A 189 -8.43 -10.67 -0.21
CA VAL A 189 -8.61 -9.28 -0.65
C VAL A 189 -8.03 -9.14 -2.06
N SER A 190 -8.53 -9.95 -2.99
CA SER A 190 -8.04 -9.95 -4.37
C SER A 190 -8.42 -8.64 -5.06
N PHE A 191 -7.48 -8.11 -5.85
CA PHE A 191 -7.72 -7.05 -6.84
C PHE A 191 -8.98 -7.30 -7.67
N LEU A 192 -9.31 -8.56 -7.95
CA LEU A 192 -10.51 -8.95 -8.68
C LEU A 192 -11.78 -8.52 -7.94
N ARG A 193 -11.87 -8.73 -6.63
CA ARG A 193 -13.07 -8.36 -5.86
C ARG A 193 -13.26 -6.86 -5.77
N VAL A 194 -12.17 -6.09 -5.70
CA VAL A 194 -12.22 -4.63 -5.62
C VAL A 194 -12.46 -3.99 -6.98
N LEU A 195 -11.88 -4.54 -8.05
CA LEU A 195 -11.87 -3.93 -9.39
C LEU A 195 -12.90 -4.52 -10.37
N GLN A 196 -13.53 -5.66 -10.07
CA GLN A 196 -14.55 -6.25 -10.96
C GLN A 196 -15.93 -5.63 -10.75
N LYS A 197 -16.70 -5.54 -11.84
CA LYS A 197 -18.14 -5.28 -11.83
C LYS A 197 -18.88 -6.54 -11.34
N SER A 198 -20.01 -6.36 -10.67
CA SER A 198 -20.95 -7.41 -10.24
C SER A 198 -21.62 -8.11 -11.43
N SER A 199 -20.88 -8.87 -12.21
CA SER A 199 -21.43 -9.83 -13.18
C SER A 199 -20.95 -11.22 -12.79
N GLU A 200 -21.91 -12.12 -12.60
CA GLU A 200 -21.76 -13.50 -12.10
C GLU A 200 -20.48 -14.20 -12.59
N PHE A 201 -19.62 -14.53 -11.63
CA PHE A 201 -18.45 -15.35 -11.89
C PHE A 201 -18.89 -16.80 -12.05
N ASN A 202 -18.76 -17.37 -13.25
CA ASN A 202 -18.85 -18.81 -13.47
C ASN A 202 -17.45 -19.43 -13.32
N PRO A 203 -17.16 -20.15 -12.21
CA PRO A 203 -15.84 -20.73 -11.95
C PRO A 203 -15.47 -21.85 -12.92
N GLN A 204 -16.45 -22.45 -13.61
CA GLN A 204 -16.23 -23.59 -14.49
C GLN A 204 -15.86 -23.19 -15.93
N MET A 205 -16.11 -21.93 -16.33
CA MET A 205 -15.82 -21.48 -17.71
C MET A 205 -14.37 -21.04 -17.93
N PHE A 206 -13.60 -20.81 -16.87
CA PHE A 206 -12.22 -20.38 -16.98
C PHE A 206 -11.37 -21.10 -15.95
N GLY A 207 -10.52 -22.01 -16.43
CA GLY A 207 -9.48 -22.64 -15.61
C GLY A 207 -8.59 -21.61 -14.92
N SER A 208 -7.71 -22.09 -14.04
CA SER A 208 -6.88 -21.40 -13.03
C SER A 208 -6.04 -20.17 -13.44
N TYR A 209 -6.24 -19.58 -14.61
CA TYR A 209 -5.51 -18.44 -15.15
C TYR A 209 -6.46 -17.42 -15.77
N SER A 210 -6.96 -16.48 -14.97
CA SER A 210 -7.67 -15.30 -15.48
C SER A 210 -7.42 -14.09 -14.58
N VAL A 211 -6.27 -13.46 -14.83
CA VAL A 211 -5.96 -12.12 -14.30
C VAL A 211 -6.85 -11.12 -15.06
N ALA A 212 -7.53 -10.25 -14.30
CA ALA A 212 -8.39 -9.11 -14.65
C ALA A 212 -8.27 -8.50 -16.07
N ARG A 213 -9.03 -8.98 -17.06
CA ARG A 213 -8.94 -8.52 -18.46
C ARG A 213 -9.28 -7.04 -18.76
N SER A 214 -9.93 -6.27 -17.87
CA SER A 214 -10.32 -4.89 -18.21
C SER A 214 -9.29 -3.82 -17.84
N LEU A 215 -8.59 -3.94 -16.70
CA LEU A 215 -7.47 -3.05 -16.33
C LEU A 215 -6.13 -3.52 -16.92
N LEU A 216 -5.97 -4.83 -17.15
CA LEU A 216 -4.76 -5.40 -17.73
C LEU A 216 -4.57 -5.08 -19.21
N SER A 217 -5.61 -4.81 -19.99
CA SER A 217 -5.42 -4.56 -21.43
C SER A 217 -4.65 -3.25 -21.69
N TRP A 218 -4.69 -2.31 -20.74
CA TRP A 218 -3.94 -1.06 -20.79
C TRP A 218 -2.53 -1.17 -20.17
N THR A 219 -2.37 -1.84 -19.02
CA THR A 219 -1.05 -1.97 -18.36
C THR A 219 -0.16 -3.06 -18.95
N ASN A 220 -0.71 -4.19 -19.45
CA ASN A 220 0.09 -5.28 -20.01
C ASN A 220 0.74 -4.96 -21.37
N LYS A 221 0.34 -3.87 -22.05
CA LYS A 221 0.98 -3.47 -23.30
C LYS A 221 2.37 -2.85 -23.12
N MET A 222 2.78 -2.49 -21.89
CA MET A 222 4.04 -1.76 -21.67
C MET A 222 5.07 -2.43 -20.75
N ILE A 223 4.73 -3.50 -20.01
CA ILE A 223 5.64 -4.07 -18.99
C ILE A 223 5.79 -5.60 -19.17
N PRO A 224 7.01 -6.13 -19.40
CA PRO A 224 7.24 -7.57 -19.56
C PRO A 224 6.92 -8.40 -18.31
N ARG A 225 6.27 -9.56 -18.50
CA ARG A 225 5.81 -10.48 -17.43
C ARG A 225 6.90 -11.18 -16.60
N LYS A 226 8.19 -10.97 -16.88
CA LYS A 226 9.30 -11.71 -16.22
C LYS A 226 9.58 -11.30 -14.76
N TRP A 227 8.75 -10.45 -14.14
CA TRP A 227 9.06 -9.77 -12.88
C TRP A 227 8.07 -9.97 -11.73
N LEU A 228 6.96 -10.69 -11.95
CA LEU A 228 6.08 -11.13 -10.86
C LEU A 228 6.70 -12.33 -10.14
#